data_AF-A0A377Q647-F1
#
_entry.id   AF-A0A377Q647-F1
#
_cell.length_a   1.000
_cell.length_b   1.000
_cell.length_c   1.000
_cell.angle_alpha   90.00
_cell.angle_beta   90.00
_cell.angle_gamma   90.00
#
_symmetry.space_group_name_H-M   'P 1'
#
loop_
_entity.id
_entity.type
_entity.pdbx_description
1 polymer ?
#
loop_
_entity_poly.entity_id
_entity_poly.type
_entity_poly.pdbx_seq_one_letter_code
_entity_poly.pdbx_strand_id
1 'polypeptide(L)'
;MKKIVFFLIFSIYSICVQAENTNVFCAAADGDYWYWAKDKNENVVQVSGTWERALPSNGTYFYYFSISEESFNNIRKLCRQGEHTQPADNKYSKWHIFQITKPDQSNYFAPGRYTDLIDLNSSFQLRV
;
A
#
# COMPACT_ATOMS: atom_id res chain seq x y z
N MET A 1 40.67 2.68 46.72
CA MET A 1 40.05 1.84 45.67
C MET A 1 39.09 2.71 44.86
N LYS A 2 39.47 3.12 43.63
CA LYS A 2 38.63 3.96 42.77
C LYS A 2 37.61 3.09 42.04
N LYS A 3 36.32 3.25 42.35
CA LYS A 3 35.23 2.61 41.60
C LYS A 3 34.99 3.41 40.32
N ILE A 4 35.42 2.88 39.18
CA ILE A 4 35.11 3.43 37.86
C ILE A 4 33.70 2.94 37.52
N VAL A 5 32.72 3.83 37.61
CA VAL A 5 31.34 3.58 37.18
C VAL A 5 31.27 3.89 35.69
N PHE A 6 31.26 2.84 34.86
CA PHE A 6 31.13 2.97 33.41
C PHE A 6 29.64 3.13 33.06
N PHE A 7 29.20 4.36 32.78
CA PHE A 7 27.84 4.64 32.32
C PHE A 7 27.70 4.19 30.86
N LEU A 8 27.03 3.06 30.66
CA LEU A 8 26.74 2.47 29.35
C LEU A 8 25.55 3.23 28.73
N ILE A 9 25.83 4.19 27.86
CA ILE A 9 24.80 4.96 27.13
C ILE A 9 24.21 4.06 26.05
N PHE A 10 23.09 3.40 26.35
CA PHE A 10 22.26 2.69 25.37
C PHE A 10 21.50 3.74 24.52
N SER A 11 22.06 4.10 23.36
CA SER A 11 21.37 4.94 22.39
C SER A 11 20.30 4.11 21.67
N ILE A 12 19.05 4.29 22.08
CA ILE A 12 17.87 3.69 21.44
C ILE A 12 17.59 4.49 20.17
N TYR A 13 18.14 4.06 19.03
CA TYR A 13 17.74 4.60 17.73
C TYR A 13 16.28 4.17 17.47
N SER A 14 15.35 5.09 17.67
CA SER A 14 13.95 4.88 17.28
C SER A 14 13.89 4.91 15.75
N ILE A 15 13.64 3.74 15.15
CA ILE A 15 13.33 3.63 13.73
C ILE A 15 11.93 4.20 13.55
N CYS A 16 11.82 5.39 12.96
CA CYS A 16 10.53 6.00 12.67
C CYS A 16 9.96 5.31 11.43
N VAL A 17 9.00 4.39 11.61
CA VAL A 17 8.19 3.88 10.51
C VAL A 17 7.22 5.00 10.14
N GLN A 18 7.48 5.69 9.03
CA GLN A 18 6.57 6.71 8.52
C GLN A 18 5.48 6.02 7.70
N ALA A 19 4.25 6.07 8.20
CA ALA A 19 3.09 5.73 7.38
C ALA A 19 2.90 6.80 6.30
N GLU A 20 2.78 6.36 5.06
CA GLU A 20 2.44 7.19 3.90
C GLU A 20 0.92 7.34 3.80
N ASN A 21 0.44 8.33 3.04
CA ASN A 21 -0.99 8.48 2.72
C ASN A 21 -1.20 8.31 1.22
N THR A 22 -2.27 7.62 0.84
CA THR A 22 -2.70 7.51 -0.57
C THR A 22 -4.19 7.83 -0.71
N ASN A 23 -4.62 8.31 -1.87
CA ASN A 23 -6.03 8.55 -2.13
C ASN A 23 -6.74 7.23 -2.42
N VAL A 24 -8.04 7.19 -2.11
CA VAL A 24 -8.89 6.03 -2.36
C VAL A 24 -9.83 6.32 -3.52
N PHE A 25 -9.96 5.38 -4.44
CA PHE A 25 -10.96 5.45 -5.50
C PHE A 25 -11.77 4.16 -5.59
N CYS A 26 -12.96 4.27 -6.18
CA CYS A 26 -13.86 3.19 -6.49
C CYS A 26 -13.85 2.95 -7.99
N ALA A 27 -13.77 1.70 -8.41
CA ALA A 27 -13.74 1.34 -9.83
C ALA A 27 -14.62 0.14 -10.16
N ALA A 28 -15.10 0.12 -11.40
CA ALA A 28 -15.72 -1.06 -11.97
C ALA A 28 -14.74 -2.24 -11.98
N ALA A 29 -15.26 -3.47 -11.94
CA ALA A 29 -14.44 -4.68 -11.95
C ALA A 29 -13.57 -4.82 -13.21
N ASP A 30 -14.06 -4.34 -14.36
CA ASP A 30 -13.33 -4.29 -15.63
C ASP A 30 -12.39 -3.08 -15.75
N GLY A 31 -12.60 -2.05 -14.93
CA GLY A 31 -11.88 -0.79 -14.94
C GLY A 31 -12.43 0.23 -15.93
N ASP A 32 -13.62 0.02 -16.49
CA ASP A 32 -14.23 0.91 -17.50
C ASP A 32 -14.53 2.31 -16.95
N TYR A 33 -14.81 2.40 -15.65
CA TYR A 33 -14.93 3.66 -14.95
C TYR A 33 -14.30 3.61 -13.57
N TRP A 34 -13.97 4.80 -13.07
CA TRP A 34 -13.56 5.01 -11.70
C TRP A 34 -13.96 6.40 -11.21
N TYR A 35 -14.05 6.57 -9.89
CA TYR A 35 -14.25 7.86 -9.25
C TYR A 35 -13.59 7.89 -7.87
N TRP A 36 -13.19 9.08 -7.41
CA TRP A 36 -12.62 9.25 -6.07
C TRP A 36 -13.63 8.89 -4.99
N ALA A 37 -13.22 8.07 -4.03
CA ALA A 37 -14.00 7.86 -2.82
C ALA A 37 -14.02 9.17 -2.02
N LYS A 38 -15.22 9.59 -1.62
CA LYS A 38 -15.42 10.86 -0.92
C LYS A 38 -16.09 10.66 0.43
N ASP A 39 -15.76 11.52 1.38
CA ASP A 39 -16.45 11.59 2.67
C ASP A 39 -17.78 12.35 2.56
N LYS A 40 -18.51 12.45 3.67
CA LYS A 40 -19.79 13.18 3.78
C LYS A 40 -19.70 14.68 3.44
N ASN A 41 -18.49 15.24 3.39
CA ASN A 41 -18.21 16.64 3.09
C ASN A 41 -17.68 16.81 1.66
N GLU A 42 -17.79 15.78 0.81
CA GLU A 42 -17.31 15.75 -0.57
C GLU A 42 -15.77 15.81 -0.73
N ASN A 43 -15.01 15.58 0.33
CA ASN A 43 -13.54 15.54 0.27
C ASN A 43 -13.05 14.16 -0.17
N VAL A 44 -11.99 14.12 -0.98
CA VAL A 44 -11.31 12.86 -1.35
C VAL A 44 -10.75 12.19 -0.09
N VAL A 45 -11.08 10.92 0.10
CA VAL A 45 -10.60 10.14 1.23
C VAL A 45 -9.18 9.67 0.99
N GLN A 46 -8.35 9.84 2.01
CA GLN A 46 -7.01 9.27 2.07
C GLN A 46 -6.93 8.21 3.17
N VAL A 47 -6.09 7.21 2.96
CA VAL A 47 -5.80 6.16 3.95
C VAL A 47 -4.30 6.08 4.17
N SER A 48 -3.91 5.87 5.43
CA SER A 48 -2.51 5.70 5.82
C SER A 48 -2.06 4.25 5.70
N GLY A 49 -0.83 4.03 5.24
CA GLY A 49 -0.26 2.71 4.99
C GLY A 49 1.14 2.79 4.40
N THR A 50 1.54 1.79 3.61
CA THR A 50 2.88 1.71 3.01
C THR A 50 2.80 1.24 1.56
N TRP A 51 3.55 1.86 0.66
CA TRP A 51 3.71 1.35 -0.70
C TRP A 51 4.74 0.22 -0.75
N GLU A 52 4.36 -0.89 -1.37
CA GLU A 52 5.21 -2.07 -1.54
C GLU A 52 5.09 -2.64 -2.96
N ARG A 53 5.90 -3.64 -3.30
CA ARG A 53 5.86 -4.33 -4.59
C ARG A 53 5.81 -5.84 -4.42
N ALA A 54 5.00 -6.50 -5.24
CA ALA A 54 4.91 -7.96 -5.29
C ALA A 54 5.62 -8.47 -6.54
N LEU A 55 6.29 -9.63 -6.43
CA LEU A 55 7.01 -10.28 -7.53
C LEU A 55 6.30 -11.61 -7.88
N PRO A 56 5.22 -11.59 -8.67
CA PRO A 56 4.44 -12.80 -8.98
C PRO A 56 5.20 -13.79 -9.87
N SER A 57 6.13 -13.32 -10.71
CA SER A 57 6.94 -14.14 -11.59
C SER A 57 8.27 -13.46 -11.92
N ASN A 58 9.24 -14.23 -12.41
CA ASN A 58 10.58 -13.74 -12.73
C ASN A 58 10.52 -12.59 -13.75
N GLY A 59 10.95 -11.40 -13.31
CA GLY A 59 11.08 -10.22 -14.16
C GLY A 59 9.84 -9.32 -14.21
N THR A 60 8.77 -9.63 -13.48
CA THR A 60 7.59 -8.76 -13.38
C THR A 60 7.24 -8.45 -11.93
N TYR A 61 6.73 -7.25 -11.69
CA TYR A 61 6.21 -6.82 -10.39
C TYR A 61 4.99 -5.91 -10.55
N PHE A 62 4.21 -5.77 -9.49
CA PHE A 62 3.20 -4.71 -9.41
C PHE A 62 3.31 -4.01 -8.05
N TYR A 63 2.96 -2.73 -8.01
CA TYR A 63 2.88 -1.99 -6.75
C TYR A 63 1.51 -2.17 -6.09
N TYR A 64 1.51 -2.24 -4.77
CA TYR A 64 0.33 -2.32 -3.93
C TYR A 64 0.50 -1.46 -2.68
N PHE A 65 -0.61 -1.08 -2.05
CA PHE A 65 -0.60 -0.31 -0.81
C PHE A 65 -1.09 -1.15 0.36
N SER A 66 -0.27 -1.28 1.41
CA SER A 66 -0.55 -2.12 2.56
C SER A 66 -1.27 -1.35 3.66
N ILE A 67 -2.43 -1.83 4.11
CA ILE A 67 -3.25 -1.22 5.16
C ILE A 67 -3.85 -2.27 6.10
N SER A 68 -4.32 -1.83 7.28
CA SER A 68 -5.04 -2.71 8.20
C SER A 68 -6.43 -3.08 7.68
N GLU A 69 -6.94 -4.24 8.10
CA GLU A 69 -8.30 -4.68 7.81
C GLU A 69 -9.37 -3.70 8.31
N GLU A 70 -9.15 -3.06 9.46
CA GLU A 70 -10.04 -2.02 9.98
C GLU A 70 -10.13 -0.81 9.03
N SER A 71 -8.98 -0.28 8.60
CA SER A 71 -8.92 0.84 7.66
C SER A 71 -9.63 0.49 6.35
N PHE A 72 -9.39 -0.71 5.81
CA PHE A 72 -10.06 -1.17 4.59
C PHE A 72 -11.57 -1.29 4.75
N ASN A 73 -12.02 -1.86 5.88
CA ASN A 73 -13.44 -1.98 6.18
C ASN A 73 -14.14 -0.62 6.29
N ASN A 74 -13.43 0.44 6.68
CA ASN A 74 -13.97 1.79 6.72
C ASN A 74 -14.09 2.41 5.34
N ILE A 75 -13.04 2.33 4.52
CA ILE A 75 -13.03 2.97 3.20
C ILE A 75 -13.84 2.19 2.15
N ARG A 76 -13.96 0.86 2.26
CA ARG A 76 -14.71 0.06 1.27
C ARG A 76 -16.19 0.38 1.21
N LYS A 77 -16.75 0.89 2.32
CA LYS A 77 -18.15 1.30 2.45
C LYS A 77 -18.48 2.53 1.59
N LEU A 78 -17.48 3.24 1.07
CA LEU A 78 -17.63 4.41 0.22
C LEU A 78 -17.86 4.05 -1.26
N CYS A 79 -17.61 2.79 -1.64
CA CYS A 79 -17.84 2.29 -2.99
C CYS A 79 -19.20 1.62 -3.12
N ARG A 80 -19.79 1.67 -4.32
CA ARG A 80 -21.06 1.01 -4.58
C ARG A 80 -20.87 -0.51 -4.61
N GLN A 81 -21.97 -1.23 -4.42
CA GLN A 81 -21.95 -2.68 -4.50
C GLN A 81 -21.49 -3.13 -5.91
N GLY A 82 -20.51 -4.03 -5.94
CA GLY A 82 -19.92 -4.56 -7.18
C GLY A 82 -18.68 -3.81 -7.67
N GLU A 83 -18.33 -2.68 -7.06
CA GLU A 83 -17.10 -1.94 -7.34
C GLU A 83 -15.94 -2.41 -6.46
N HIS A 84 -14.72 -2.03 -6.85
CA HIS A 84 -13.49 -2.31 -6.13
C HIS A 84 -12.90 -1.03 -5.54
N THR A 85 -12.50 -1.10 -4.27
CA THR A 85 -11.83 -0.02 -3.54
C THR A 85 -10.33 -0.14 -3.75
N GLN A 86 -9.71 0.89 -4.34
CA GLN A 86 -8.31 0.83 -4.79
C GLN A 86 -7.51 2.09 -4.40
N PRO A 87 -6.19 1.97 -4.15
CA PRO A 87 -5.30 3.09 -3.86
C PRO A 87 -4.81 3.78 -5.14
N ALA A 88 -4.66 5.10 -5.08
CA ALA A 88 -3.95 5.87 -6.10
C ALA A 88 -3.29 7.12 -5.51
N ASP A 89 -2.04 7.38 -5.91
CA ASP A 89 -1.36 8.63 -5.55
C ASP A 89 -2.02 9.84 -6.23
N ASN A 90 -2.47 9.68 -7.48
CA ASN A 90 -3.15 10.73 -8.24
C ASN A 90 -3.98 10.17 -9.41
N LYS A 91 -4.65 11.04 -10.16
CA LYS A 91 -5.56 10.66 -11.27
C LYS A 91 -4.87 10.02 -12.49
N TYR A 92 -3.54 10.07 -12.56
CA TYR A 92 -2.74 9.47 -13.64
C TYR A 92 -1.92 8.27 -13.17
N SER A 93 -2.11 7.83 -11.91
CA SER A 93 -1.45 6.64 -11.39
C SER A 93 -1.79 5.41 -12.23
N LYS A 94 -0.87 4.43 -12.22
CA LYS A 94 -1.20 3.09 -12.69
C LYS A 94 -2.25 2.46 -11.76
N TRP A 95 -2.82 1.35 -12.19
CA TRP A 95 -3.75 0.60 -11.38
C TRP A 95 -2.98 -0.18 -10.31
N HIS A 96 -3.41 -0.01 -9.05
CA HIS A 96 -2.83 -0.63 -7.87
C HIS A 96 -3.93 -1.25 -7.01
N ILE A 97 -3.59 -2.23 -6.18
CA ILE A 97 -4.52 -2.88 -5.25
C ILE A 97 -4.05 -2.70 -3.81
N PHE A 98 -4.96 -2.90 -2.85
CA PHE A 98 -4.58 -2.96 -1.45
C PHE A 98 -4.09 -4.36 -1.07
N GLN A 99 -3.05 -4.42 -0.23
CA GLN A 99 -2.79 -5.57 0.62
C GLN A 99 -3.38 -5.30 2.00
N ILE A 100 -4.14 -6.24 2.53
CA ILE A 100 -4.86 -6.11 3.79
C ILE A 100 -4.21 -6.97 4.85
N THR A 101 -3.72 -6.34 5.91
CA THR A 101 -3.18 -7.00 7.09
C THR A 101 -4.28 -7.21 8.13
N LYS A 102 -4.53 -8.47 8.45
CA LYS A 102 -5.49 -8.88 9.49
C LYS A 102 -4.90 -8.75 10.89
N PRO A 103 -5.73 -8.77 11.95
CA PRO A 103 -5.25 -8.76 13.33
C PRO A 103 -4.29 -9.90 13.69
N ASP A 104 -4.41 -11.05 13.01
CA ASP A 104 -3.53 -12.21 13.17
C ASP A 104 -2.22 -12.11 12.36
N GLN A 105 -1.95 -10.95 11.75
CA GLN A 105 -0.81 -10.65 10.87
C GLN A 105 -0.79 -11.40 9.53
N SER A 106 -1.83 -12.20 9.23
CA SER A 106 -1.98 -12.74 7.88
C SER A 106 -2.38 -11.63 6.91
N ASN A 107 -1.95 -11.77 5.65
CA ASN A 107 -2.21 -10.79 4.61
C ASN A 107 -3.01 -11.39 3.45
N TYR A 108 -3.83 -10.57 2.80
CA TYR A 108 -4.46 -10.92 1.53
C TYR A 108 -4.56 -9.69 0.62
N PHE A 109 -4.64 -9.91 -0.69
CA PHE A 109 -4.90 -8.83 -1.64
C PHE A 109 -6.40 -8.58 -1.80
N ALA A 110 -6.80 -7.31 -1.70
CA ALA A 110 -8.16 -6.91 -2.03
C ALA A 110 -8.41 -7.08 -3.55
N PRO A 111 -9.64 -7.39 -3.96
CA PRO A 111 -9.98 -7.48 -5.38
C PRO A 111 -9.82 -6.11 -6.07
N GLY A 112 -9.44 -6.14 -7.34
CA GLY A 112 -9.23 -4.94 -8.14
C GLY A 112 -8.31 -5.20 -9.33
N ARG A 113 -8.21 -4.20 -10.20
CA ARG A 113 -7.30 -4.23 -11.34
C ARG A 113 -5.92 -3.74 -10.92
N TYR A 114 -4.84 -4.35 -11.42
CA TYR A 114 -3.48 -3.84 -11.23
C TYR A 114 -2.67 -3.89 -12.53
N THR A 115 -1.58 -3.13 -12.58
CA THR A 115 -0.67 -3.09 -13.73
C THR A 115 0.63 -3.82 -13.41
N ASP A 116 0.94 -4.87 -14.18
CA ASP A 116 2.24 -5.52 -14.14
C ASP A 116 3.31 -4.63 -14.82
N LEU A 117 4.49 -4.59 -14.22
CA LEU A 117 5.67 -3.81 -14.61
C LEU A 117 6.87 -4.73 -14.73
N ILE A 118 7.79 -4.41 -15.64
CA ILE A 118 9.02 -5.21 -15.85
C ILE A 118 10.11 -4.76 -14.87
N ASP A 119 10.75 -5.71 -14.19
CA ASP A 119 11.98 -5.44 -13.43
C ASP A 119 13.16 -5.26 -14.39
N LEU A 120 13.59 -4.01 -14.55
CA LEU A 120 14.73 -3.69 -15.39
C LEU A 120 16.04 -4.22 -14.79
N ASN A 121 16.15 -4.36 -13.47
CA ASN A 121 17.38 -4.84 -12.82
C ASN A 121 17.65 -6.32 -13.14
N SER A 122 16.62 -7.16 -13.20
CA SER A 122 16.80 -8.55 -13.68
C SER A 122 17.20 -8.61 -15.15
N SER A 123 16.78 -7.61 -15.94
CA SER A 123 17.09 -7.54 -17.38
C SER A 123 18.54 -7.10 -17.65
N PHE A 124 19.12 -6.27 -16.79
CA PHE A 124 20.53 -5.85 -16.91
C PHE A 124 21.53 -6.94 -16.48
N GLN A 125 21.13 -7.90 -15.64
CA GLN A 125 21.99 -9.03 -15.26
C GLN A 125 22.22 -10.07 -16.37
N LEU A 126 21.53 -9.96 -17.51
CA LEU A 126 21.68 -10.86 -18.67
C LEU A 126 22.60 -10.31 -19.77
N ARG A 127 23.29 -9.18 -19.54
CA ARG A 127 24.29 -8.65 -20.47
C ARG A 127 25.69 -8.81 -19.88
N VAL A 128 26.33 -9.94 -20.18
CA VAL A 128 27.78 -10.17 -20.04
C VAL A 128 28.32 -10.54 -21.40
#